data_AF-A0A926BE72-F1
#
_entry.id   AF-A0A926BE72-F1
#
_cell.length_a   1.000
_cell.length_b   1.000
_cell.length_c   1.000
_cell.angle_alpha   90.00
_cell.angle_beta   90.00
_cell.angle_gamma   90.00
#
_symmetry.space_group_name_H-M   'P 1'
#
loop_
_entity.id
_entity.type
_entity.pdbx_description
1 polymer ?
#
loop_
_entity_poly.entity_id
_entity_poly.type
_entity_poly.pdbx_seq_one_letter_code
_entity_poly.pdbx_strand_id
1 'polypeptide(L)'
;MIVPGSKPKQSEAETTELLEGAGIDLAVVKVAVVAVRGYYLDTMGKGGVNDRGIYDDAVFVVSANAYAAFNANTDPSVYRPRTASKQGVASLMPGVHWYRKGNHGISRPGGGYPAFRPANAQEKLPVSRDGESGTTWGIAINIHRGSLRSTSSEGCQTIYPPQWDSFYNLLSGEMKRAGVTKFPYLLVKAQ
;
A
#
# COMPACT_ATOMS: atom_id res chain seq x y z
N MET A 1 -10.01 -4.38 -16.18
CA MET A 1 -9.41 -3.88 -14.93
C MET A 1 -10.41 -2.93 -14.31
N ILE A 2 -10.93 -3.24 -13.12
CA ILE A 2 -11.89 -2.38 -12.44
C ILE A 2 -11.10 -1.32 -11.66
N VAL A 3 -11.42 -0.05 -11.90
CA VAL A 3 -10.81 1.12 -11.27
C VAL A 3 -11.89 2.17 -11.02
N PRO A 4 -11.85 2.92 -9.90
CA PRO A 4 -12.83 3.95 -9.62
C PRO A 4 -12.75 5.09 -10.64
N GLY A 5 -13.90 5.66 -11.00
CA GLY A 5 -13.99 6.79 -11.94
C GLY A 5 -13.44 8.11 -11.41
N SER A 6 -13.20 8.21 -10.10
CA SER A 6 -12.57 9.36 -9.44
C SER A 6 -11.48 8.91 -8.47
N LYS A 7 -10.72 9.85 -7.92
CA LYS A 7 -9.86 9.60 -6.76
C LYS A 7 -10.71 9.42 -5.48
N PRO A 8 -10.14 8.84 -4.41
CA PRO A 8 -10.80 8.76 -3.10
C PRO A 8 -11.14 10.16 -2.58
N LYS A 9 -12.21 10.25 -1.78
CA LYS A 9 -12.79 11.52 -1.31
C LYS A 9 -12.76 11.70 0.21
N GLN A 10 -12.07 10.82 0.93
CA GLN A 10 -11.85 10.97 2.37
C GLN A 10 -11.21 12.34 2.64
N SER A 11 -11.63 12.97 3.72
CA SER A 11 -11.09 14.26 4.14
C SER A 11 -9.75 14.10 4.86
N GLU A 12 -8.95 15.18 4.85
CA GLU A 12 -7.70 15.23 5.60
C GLU A 12 -7.90 15.04 7.10
N ALA A 13 -8.99 15.57 7.66
CA ALA A 13 -9.36 15.39 9.07
C ALA A 13 -9.55 13.91 9.41
N GLU A 14 -10.40 13.19 8.66
CA GLU A 14 -10.62 11.75 8.86
C GLU A 14 -9.33 10.94 8.69
N THR A 15 -8.49 11.29 7.71
CA THR A 15 -7.19 10.60 7.55
C THR A 15 -6.24 10.88 8.72
N THR A 16 -6.27 12.10 9.28
CA THR A 16 -5.44 12.49 10.42
C THR A 16 -5.89 11.79 11.70
N GLU A 17 -7.20 11.65 11.93
CA GLU A 17 -7.76 10.88 13.05
C GLU A 17 -7.29 9.41 13.02
N LEU A 18 -7.20 8.79 11.83
CA LEU A 18 -6.64 7.44 11.71
C LEU A 18 -5.16 7.37 12.12
N LEU A 19 -4.36 8.38 11.75
CA LEU A 19 -2.96 8.46 12.14
C LEU A 19 -2.81 8.65 13.66
N GLU A 20 -3.58 9.56 14.24
CA GLU A 20 -3.59 9.83 15.69
C GLU A 20 -4.04 8.60 16.48
N GLY A 21 -5.11 7.94 16.06
CA GLY A 21 -5.59 6.69 16.65
C GLY A 21 -4.57 5.55 16.57
N ALA A 22 -3.68 5.57 15.58
CA ALA A 22 -2.56 4.63 15.46
C ALA A 22 -1.29 5.08 16.20
N GLY A 23 -1.33 6.23 16.90
CA GLY A 23 -0.18 6.80 17.62
C GLY A 23 0.88 7.42 16.71
N ILE A 24 0.52 7.82 15.49
CA ILE A 24 1.41 8.49 14.54
C ILE A 24 1.22 10.01 14.64
N ASP A 25 2.22 10.67 15.22
CA ASP A 25 2.29 12.13 15.26
C ASP A 25 3.00 12.68 14.00
N LEU A 26 2.26 13.38 13.14
CA LEU A 26 2.79 14.04 11.94
C LEU A 26 3.81 15.13 12.24
N ALA A 27 3.74 15.78 13.41
CA ALA A 27 4.75 16.73 13.85
C ALA A 27 6.11 16.04 14.09
N VAL A 28 6.12 14.75 14.41
CA VAL A 28 7.33 13.94 14.60
C VAL A 28 7.77 13.31 13.29
N VAL A 29 6.89 12.56 12.61
CA VAL A 29 7.28 11.76 11.43
C VAL A 29 7.37 12.58 10.14
N LYS A 30 6.78 13.79 10.13
CA LYS A 30 6.76 14.79 9.04
C LYS A 30 6.01 14.39 7.77
N VAL A 31 6.04 13.11 7.40
CA VAL A 31 5.38 12.54 6.23
C VAL A 31 4.85 11.16 6.61
N ALA A 32 3.61 10.86 6.26
CA ALA A 32 2.99 9.55 6.45
C ALA A 32 2.20 9.14 5.20
N VAL A 33 1.93 7.84 5.10
CA VAL A 33 1.00 7.29 4.11
C VAL A 33 -0.07 6.52 4.85
N VAL A 34 -1.34 6.77 4.51
CA VAL A 34 -2.48 5.99 5.02
C VAL A 34 -3.07 5.21 3.86
N ALA A 35 -3.34 3.93 4.07
CA ALA A 35 -4.04 3.09 3.13
C ALA A 35 -5.29 2.49 3.77
N VAL A 36 -6.38 2.52 3.03
CA VAL A 36 -7.67 1.97 3.45
C VAL A 36 -8.02 0.83 2.50
N ARG A 37 -7.94 -0.39 3.03
CA ARG A 37 -8.37 -1.61 2.34
C ARG A 37 -9.89 -1.69 2.28
N GLY A 38 -10.45 -2.02 1.13
CA GLY A 38 -11.88 -2.03 0.86
C GLY A 38 -12.50 -0.63 0.85
N TYR A 39 -11.77 0.41 0.47
CA TYR A 39 -12.31 1.78 0.51
C TYR A 39 -13.60 1.93 -0.31
N TYR A 40 -13.70 1.21 -1.43
CA TYR A 40 -14.87 1.18 -2.29
C TYR A 40 -15.70 -0.12 -2.16
N LEU A 41 -15.54 -0.89 -1.07
CA LEU A 41 -16.10 -2.24 -0.86
C LEU A 41 -17.57 -2.39 -1.30
N ASP A 42 -18.42 -1.44 -0.93
CA ASP A 42 -19.87 -1.52 -1.23
C ASP A 42 -20.28 -0.77 -2.50
N THR A 43 -19.34 -0.10 -3.16
CA THR A 43 -19.58 0.70 -4.36
C THR A 43 -18.88 0.14 -5.60
N MET A 44 -18.02 -0.86 -5.43
CA MET A 44 -17.23 -1.49 -6.47
C MET A 44 -17.09 -3.00 -6.21
N GLY A 45 -17.14 -3.79 -7.29
CA GLY A 45 -17.07 -5.24 -7.16
C GLY A 45 -18.39 -5.83 -6.64
N LYS A 46 -18.29 -6.88 -5.81
CA LYS A 46 -19.43 -7.50 -5.14
C LYS A 46 -19.59 -6.86 -3.75
N GLY A 47 -20.73 -6.21 -3.52
CA GLY A 47 -21.03 -5.57 -2.24
C GLY A 47 -20.82 -6.50 -1.03
N GLY A 48 -20.19 -5.97 0.02
CA GLY A 48 -19.76 -6.72 1.20
C GLY A 48 -18.60 -7.70 1.00
N VAL A 49 -17.93 -7.71 -0.15
CA VAL A 49 -16.81 -8.63 -0.46
C VAL A 49 -15.58 -7.86 -0.90
N ASN A 50 -14.48 -8.08 -0.18
CA ASN A 50 -13.19 -7.48 -0.50
C ASN A 50 -12.56 -8.24 -1.68
N ASP A 51 -12.88 -7.78 -2.88
CA ASP A 51 -12.47 -8.40 -4.14
C ASP A 51 -10.97 -8.25 -4.37
N ARG A 52 -10.34 -9.29 -4.94
CA ARG A 52 -8.92 -9.25 -5.28
C ARG A 52 -8.70 -8.84 -6.72
N GLY A 53 -7.58 -8.17 -6.97
CA GLY A 53 -7.18 -7.83 -8.33
C GLY A 53 -8.01 -6.70 -8.94
N ILE A 54 -8.56 -5.81 -8.11
CA ILE A 54 -9.21 -4.54 -8.49
C ILE A 54 -8.59 -3.38 -7.72
N TYR A 55 -8.80 -2.13 -8.17
CA TYR A 55 -8.28 -0.92 -7.51
C TYR A 55 -9.32 -0.30 -6.57
N ASP A 56 -9.90 -1.10 -5.69
CA ASP A 56 -10.96 -0.70 -4.75
C ASP A 56 -10.44 -0.16 -3.41
N ASP A 57 -9.13 -0.02 -3.28
CA ASP A 57 -8.49 0.57 -2.11
C ASP A 57 -8.11 2.03 -2.33
N ALA A 58 -7.87 2.73 -1.23
CA ALA A 58 -7.40 4.11 -1.24
C ALA A 58 -6.03 4.22 -0.57
N VAL A 59 -5.19 5.10 -1.11
CA VAL A 59 -3.93 5.52 -0.48
C VAL A 59 -3.88 7.04 -0.42
N PHE A 60 -3.48 7.57 0.72
CA PHE A 60 -3.36 8.99 1.03
C PHE A 60 -1.92 9.32 1.42
N VAL A 61 -1.34 10.35 0.81
CA VAL A 61 -0.07 10.95 1.24
C VAL A 61 -0.40 12.14 2.12
N VAL A 62 0.18 12.18 3.33
CA VAL A 62 -0.07 13.23 4.32
C VAL A 62 1.26 13.83 4.79
N SER A 63 1.39 15.15 4.70
CA SER A 63 2.49 15.93 5.26
C SER A 63 1.97 17.32 5.65
N ALA A 64 2.82 18.12 6.31
CA ALA A 64 2.48 19.51 6.64
C ALA A 64 2.17 20.40 5.41
N ASN A 65 2.55 19.99 4.19
CA ASN A 65 2.38 20.78 2.97
C ASN A 65 1.51 20.10 1.90
N ALA A 66 1.08 18.86 2.14
CA ALA A 66 0.39 18.08 1.12
C ALA A 66 -0.57 17.07 1.72
N TYR A 67 -1.78 17.08 1.17
CA TYR A 67 -2.75 16.02 1.29
C TYR A 67 -3.18 15.58 -0.11
N ALA A 68 -3.00 14.31 -0.45
CA ALA A 68 -3.36 13.80 -1.77
C ALA A 68 -3.81 12.34 -1.72
N ALA A 69 -4.91 12.06 -2.43
CA ALA A 69 -5.50 10.73 -2.53
C ALA A 69 -5.21 10.06 -3.88
N PHE A 70 -5.09 8.73 -3.84
CA PHE A 70 -4.73 7.88 -4.96
C PHE A 70 -5.55 6.57 -4.94
N ASN A 71 -5.98 6.14 -6.12
CA ASN A 71 -6.59 4.81 -6.31
C ASN A 71 -5.50 3.75 -6.20
N ALA A 72 -5.75 2.74 -5.38
CA ALA A 72 -4.76 1.77 -4.99
C ALA A 72 -5.35 0.36 -4.90
N ASN A 73 -4.46 -0.59 -4.68
CA ASN A 73 -4.75 -1.97 -4.33
C ASN A 73 -3.74 -2.38 -3.24
N THR A 74 -4.24 -2.92 -2.15
CA THR A 74 -3.53 -3.31 -0.93
C THR A 74 -3.64 -4.82 -0.66
N ASP A 75 -4.35 -5.52 -1.54
CA ASP A 75 -4.51 -6.97 -1.55
C ASP A 75 -3.76 -7.61 -2.73
N PRO A 76 -3.39 -8.88 -2.65
CA PRO A 76 -2.81 -9.56 -3.80
C PRO A 76 -3.82 -9.66 -4.95
N SER A 77 -3.33 -9.69 -6.19
CA SER A 77 -4.17 -9.79 -7.39
C SER A 77 -4.93 -11.12 -7.51
N VAL A 78 -4.46 -12.16 -6.83
CA VAL A 78 -5.00 -13.52 -6.96
C VAL A 78 -5.14 -14.17 -5.60
N TYR A 79 -6.07 -15.11 -5.50
CA TYR A 79 -6.08 -16.11 -4.46
C TYR A 79 -5.31 -17.35 -4.94
N ARG A 80 -4.32 -17.79 -4.17
CA ARG A 80 -3.59 -19.04 -4.44
C ARG A 80 -3.17 -19.65 -3.11
N PRO A 81 -3.83 -20.73 -2.67
CA PRO A 81 -3.51 -21.37 -1.40
C PRO A 81 -2.14 -22.04 -1.48
N ARG A 82 -1.59 -22.34 -0.31
CA ARG A 82 -0.38 -23.15 -0.18
C ARG A 82 -0.55 -24.50 -0.89
N THR A 83 0.52 -24.94 -1.55
CA THR A 83 0.68 -26.29 -2.10
C THR A 83 1.95 -26.92 -1.54
N ALA A 84 2.22 -28.18 -1.86
CA ALA A 84 3.47 -28.85 -1.49
C ALA A 84 4.74 -28.11 -1.99
N SER A 85 4.64 -27.33 -3.06
CA SER A 85 5.79 -26.68 -3.72
C SER A 85 5.78 -25.15 -3.64
N LYS A 86 4.69 -24.53 -3.16
CA LYS A 86 4.53 -23.07 -3.14
C LYS A 86 3.78 -22.62 -1.89
N GLN A 87 4.26 -21.54 -1.26
CA GLN A 87 3.55 -20.86 -0.18
C GLN A 87 2.27 -20.19 -0.70
N GLY A 88 1.30 -19.99 0.19
CA GLY A 88 0.14 -19.15 -0.11
C GLY A 88 0.54 -17.70 -0.42
N VAL A 89 -0.26 -17.03 -1.24
CA VAL A 89 -0.01 -15.61 -1.57
C VAL A 89 -0.19 -14.75 -0.33
N ALA A 90 0.75 -13.83 -0.13
CA ALA A 90 0.79 -12.98 1.06
C ALA A 90 -0.20 -11.83 0.94
N SER A 91 -0.83 -11.46 2.06
CA SER A 91 -1.60 -10.22 2.20
C SER A 91 -1.10 -9.48 3.43
N LEU A 92 -0.68 -8.22 3.27
CA LEU A 92 -0.16 -7.41 4.38
C LEU A 92 -1.22 -7.26 5.47
N MET A 93 -0.80 -7.44 6.72
CA MET A 93 -1.68 -7.25 7.87
C MET A 93 -1.93 -5.76 8.12
N PRO A 94 -3.15 -5.35 8.51
CA PRO A 94 -3.40 -4.00 9.01
C PRO A 94 -2.43 -3.61 10.14
N GLY A 95 -2.13 -2.33 10.26
CA GLY A 95 -1.20 -1.77 11.23
C GLY A 95 -0.18 -0.82 10.61
N VAL A 96 0.78 -0.40 11.43
CA VAL A 96 1.83 0.55 11.05
C VAL A 96 3.07 -0.19 10.57
N HIS A 97 3.49 0.12 9.34
CA HIS A 97 4.66 -0.46 8.68
C HIS A 97 5.58 0.64 8.19
N TRP A 98 6.88 0.57 8.44
CA TRP A 98 7.81 1.59 7.98
C TRP A 98 8.31 1.30 6.57
N TYR A 99 8.40 2.34 5.74
CA TYR A 99 8.87 2.25 4.36
C TYR A 99 9.96 3.28 4.05
N ARG A 100 10.78 2.98 3.04
CA ARG A 100 11.85 3.83 2.50
C ARG A 100 11.90 3.75 0.98
N LYS A 101 12.51 4.73 0.32
CA LYS A 101 12.75 4.67 -1.14
C LYS A 101 13.61 3.46 -1.50
N GLY A 102 13.31 2.84 -2.63
CA GLY A 102 14.09 1.75 -3.20
C GLY A 102 13.55 1.35 -4.57
N ASN A 103 13.86 0.12 -4.99
CA ASN A 103 13.37 -0.46 -6.24
C ASN A 103 12.58 -1.75 -5.98
N HIS A 104 11.53 -1.97 -6.77
CA HIS A 104 10.83 -3.25 -6.86
C HIS A 104 11.47 -4.11 -7.96
N GLY A 105 11.58 -5.43 -7.72
CA GLY A 105 12.12 -6.37 -8.69
C GLY A 105 13.63 -6.23 -8.91
N ILE A 106 14.40 -5.96 -7.85
CA ILE A 106 15.85 -5.73 -7.92
C ILE A 106 16.67 -6.89 -8.52
N SER A 107 16.14 -8.11 -8.51
CA SER A 107 16.77 -9.28 -9.12
C SER A 107 16.62 -9.30 -10.66
N ARG A 108 15.79 -8.43 -11.24
CA ARG A 108 15.62 -8.33 -12.68
C ARG A 108 16.84 -7.61 -13.31
N PRO A 109 17.21 -7.96 -14.55
CA PRO A 109 18.20 -7.19 -15.31
C PRO A 109 17.83 -5.69 -15.32
N GLY A 110 18.81 -4.83 -15.02
CA GLY A 110 18.58 -3.38 -14.88
C GLY A 110 18.19 -2.89 -13.47
N GLY A 111 18.16 -3.76 -12.46
CA GLY A 111 18.03 -3.35 -11.05
C GLY A 111 16.61 -2.98 -10.61
N GLY A 112 15.60 -3.38 -11.39
CA GLY A 112 14.19 -3.12 -11.09
C GLY A 112 13.73 -1.71 -11.46
N TYR A 113 12.63 -1.27 -10.85
CA TYR A 113 12.05 0.06 -11.07
C TYR A 113 11.68 0.74 -9.74
N PRO A 114 11.53 2.07 -9.69
CA PRO A 114 11.27 2.80 -8.46
C PRO A 114 10.08 2.27 -7.66
N ALA A 115 10.24 2.19 -6.35
CA ALA A 115 9.25 1.73 -5.39
C ALA A 115 9.55 2.27 -3.98
N PHE A 116 8.68 1.97 -3.04
CA PHE A 116 8.99 2.07 -1.61
C PHE A 116 9.05 0.66 -1.01
N ARG A 117 10.11 0.37 -0.25
CA ARG A 117 10.37 -0.95 0.34
C ARG A 117 10.23 -0.89 1.86
N PRO A 118 9.93 -2.01 2.53
CA PRO A 118 9.94 -2.06 4.00
C PRO A 118 11.27 -1.55 4.56
N ALA A 119 11.20 -0.64 5.54
CA ALA A 119 12.34 0.03 6.15
C ALA A 119 12.78 -0.67 7.44
N ASN A 120 13.00 -1.97 7.37
CA ASN A 120 13.63 -2.75 8.44
C ASN A 120 14.76 -3.61 7.86
N ALA A 121 15.66 -4.09 8.73
CA ALA A 121 16.89 -4.77 8.32
C ALA A 121 16.67 -6.01 7.43
N GLN A 122 15.53 -6.68 7.58
CA GLN A 122 15.22 -7.93 6.87
C GLN A 122 14.22 -7.72 5.72
N GLU A 123 13.73 -6.49 5.55
CA GLU A 123 12.61 -6.12 4.69
C GLU A 123 11.39 -7.05 4.82
N LYS A 124 11.11 -7.47 6.07
CA LYS A 124 10.00 -8.36 6.40
C LYS A 124 8.85 -7.58 7.01
N LEU A 125 7.63 -7.88 6.58
CA LEU A 125 6.39 -7.36 7.18
C LEU A 125 5.47 -8.52 7.58
N PRO A 126 4.61 -8.34 8.60
CA PRO A 126 3.65 -9.36 8.99
C PRO A 126 2.57 -9.53 7.91
N VAL A 127 2.35 -10.75 7.47
CA VAL A 127 1.38 -11.08 6.42
C VAL A 127 0.52 -12.27 6.84
N SER A 128 -0.74 -12.28 6.41
CA SER A 128 -1.50 -13.52 6.27
C SER A 128 -1.14 -14.19 4.95
N ARG A 129 -1.39 -15.50 4.84
CA ARG A 129 -1.19 -16.25 3.59
C ARG A 129 -2.42 -17.08 3.25
N ASP A 130 -2.73 -17.14 1.97
CA ASP A 130 -3.85 -17.93 1.49
C ASP A 130 -3.75 -19.40 1.91
N GLY A 131 -4.81 -19.92 2.53
CA GLY A 131 -4.88 -21.30 2.99
C GLY A 131 -4.05 -21.60 4.24
N GLU A 132 -3.52 -20.58 4.91
CA GLU A 132 -2.76 -20.72 6.15
C GLU A 132 -3.40 -19.86 7.26
N SER A 133 -3.47 -20.40 8.48
CA SER A 133 -3.95 -19.66 9.65
C SER A 133 -2.81 -18.87 10.31
N GLY A 134 -3.11 -17.68 10.81
CA GLY A 134 -2.20 -16.87 11.61
C GLY A 134 -1.29 -15.94 10.79
N THR A 135 -0.38 -15.29 11.50
CA THR A 135 0.55 -14.30 10.94
C THR A 135 1.89 -14.94 10.62
N THR A 136 2.40 -14.69 9.43
CA THR A 136 3.74 -15.09 8.96
C THR A 136 4.54 -13.86 8.50
N TRP A 137 5.69 -14.08 7.88
CA TRP A 137 6.53 -12.99 7.35
C TRP A 137 6.53 -12.99 5.81
N GLY A 138 6.19 -11.83 5.24
CA GLY A 138 6.37 -11.51 3.82
C GLY A 138 7.66 -10.73 3.63
N ILE A 139 8.43 -11.03 2.59
CA ILE A 139 9.67 -10.33 2.26
C ILE A 139 9.42 -9.39 1.08
N ALA A 140 9.96 -8.18 1.14
CA ALA A 140 9.86 -7.17 0.07
C ALA A 140 8.41 -6.87 -0.34
N ILE A 141 7.52 -6.74 0.66
CA ILE A 141 6.13 -6.27 0.51
C ILE A 141 6.15 -4.76 0.21
N ASN A 142 6.45 -4.42 -1.04
CA ASN A 142 6.73 -3.05 -1.49
C ASN A 142 5.45 -2.26 -1.80
N ILE A 143 5.58 -0.94 -1.95
CA ILE A 143 4.59 -0.07 -2.60
C ILE A 143 5.16 0.29 -3.98
N HIS A 144 4.45 -0.02 -5.06
CA HIS A 144 4.96 0.20 -6.41
C HIS A 144 3.86 0.50 -7.43
N ARG A 145 4.27 0.81 -8.67
CA ARG A 145 3.33 0.96 -9.78
C ARG A 145 2.62 -0.36 -10.08
N GLY A 146 1.30 -0.35 -10.19
CA GLY A 146 0.55 -1.53 -10.62
C GLY A 146 0.50 -1.69 -12.14
N SER A 147 -0.57 -2.27 -12.68
CA SER A 147 -0.76 -2.49 -14.12
C SER A 147 -2.15 -2.04 -14.60
N LEU A 148 -2.26 -1.76 -15.89
CA LEU A 148 -3.55 -1.43 -16.53
C LEU A 148 -4.41 -2.67 -16.77
N ARG A 149 -3.83 -3.87 -16.65
CA ARG A 149 -4.50 -5.16 -16.94
C ARG A 149 -4.71 -6.03 -15.70
N SER A 150 -4.02 -5.73 -14.60
CA SER A 150 -4.14 -6.38 -13.28
C SER A 150 -3.61 -5.44 -12.21
N THR A 151 -3.77 -5.76 -10.92
CA THR A 151 -3.10 -4.97 -9.87
C THR A 151 -1.61 -5.30 -9.73
N SER A 152 -1.13 -6.35 -10.39
CA SER A 152 0.27 -6.80 -10.44
C SER A 152 0.92 -6.97 -9.06
N SER A 153 0.17 -7.55 -8.12
CA SER A 153 0.59 -7.78 -6.75
C SER A 153 0.51 -9.26 -6.36
N GLU A 154 1.61 -9.81 -5.83
CA GLU A 154 1.60 -11.06 -5.04
C GLU A 154 1.76 -10.77 -3.53
N GLY A 155 1.22 -9.62 -3.09
CA GLY A 155 1.21 -9.17 -1.68
C GLY A 155 1.77 -7.76 -1.47
N CYS A 156 2.27 -7.11 -2.52
CA CYS A 156 2.67 -5.71 -2.53
C CYS A 156 1.48 -4.77 -2.66
N GLN A 157 1.70 -3.49 -2.35
CA GLN A 157 0.68 -2.45 -2.53
C GLN A 157 0.94 -1.75 -3.84
N THR A 158 -0.11 -1.50 -4.61
CA THR A 158 0.03 -0.92 -5.94
C THR A 158 -0.84 0.29 -6.13
N ILE A 159 -0.27 1.31 -6.76
CA ILE A 159 -1.00 2.50 -7.18
C ILE A 159 -1.40 2.33 -8.65
N TYR A 160 -2.58 2.81 -9.00
CA TYR A 160 -3.07 2.80 -10.37
C TYR A 160 -2.07 3.50 -11.32
N PRO A 161 -1.65 2.88 -12.45
CA PRO A 161 -0.49 3.37 -13.20
C PRO A 161 -0.53 4.84 -13.65
N PRO A 162 -1.66 5.39 -14.15
CA PRO A 162 -1.75 6.81 -14.49
C PRO A 162 -1.54 7.77 -13.32
N GLN A 163 -1.66 7.29 -12.08
CA GLN A 163 -1.49 8.09 -10.87
C GLN A 163 -0.11 7.87 -10.20
N TRP A 164 0.65 6.87 -10.66
CA TRP A 164 1.91 6.45 -10.02
C TRP A 164 2.95 7.56 -9.98
N ASP A 165 3.22 8.24 -11.10
CA ASP A 165 4.28 9.25 -11.14
C ASP A 165 3.95 10.43 -10.23
N SER A 166 2.67 10.81 -10.15
CA SER A 166 2.21 11.82 -9.19
C SER A 166 2.39 11.36 -7.74
N PHE A 167 2.00 10.13 -7.41
CA PHE A 167 2.20 9.55 -6.08
C PHE A 167 3.68 9.49 -5.68
N TYR A 168 4.50 8.87 -6.53
CA TYR A 168 5.90 8.64 -6.25
C TYR A 168 6.66 9.95 -6.11
N ASN A 169 6.43 10.92 -7.01
CA ASN A 169 7.12 12.20 -6.99
C ASN A 169 6.67 13.09 -5.82
N LEU A 170 5.36 13.10 -5.49
CA LEU A 170 4.85 13.84 -4.34
C LEU A 170 5.47 13.32 -3.04
N LEU A 171 5.32 12.02 -2.77
CA LEU A 171 5.85 11.40 -1.55
C LEU A 171 7.38 11.55 -1.48
N SER A 172 8.05 11.36 -2.62
CA SER A 172 9.50 11.55 -2.72
C SER A 172 9.95 12.98 -2.44
N GLY A 173 9.18 13.96 -2.90
CA GLY A 173 9.43 15.39 -2.72
C GLY A 173 9.22 15.80 -1.28
N GLU A 174 8.13 15.35 -0.65
CA GLU A 174 7.83 15.64 0.75
C GLU A 174 8.85 15.00 1.70
N MET A 175 9.26 13.75 1.44
CA MET A 175 10.36 13.13 2.18
C MET A 175 11.65 13.96 2.09
N LYS A 176 12.00 14.43 0.88
CA LYS A 176 13.20 15.26 0.66
C LYS A 176 13.09 16.60 1.39
N ARG A 177 11.94 17.27 1.29
CA ARG A 177 11.68 18.57 1.93
C ARG A 177 11.77 18.47 3.46
N ALA A 178 11.24 17.39 4.03
CA ALA A 178 11.29 17.14 5.47
C ALA A 178 12.64 16.57 5.96
N GLY A 179 13.56 16.22 5.06
CA GLY A 179 14.85 15.63 5.43
C GLY A 179 14.75 14.20 5.99
N VAL A 180 13.67 13.47 5.69
CA VAL A 180 13.43 12.11 6.22
C VAL A 180 13.74 11.04 5.18
N THR A 181 14.28 9.91 5.63
CA THR A 181 14.63 8.77 4.77
C THR A 181 13.64 7.62 4.84
N LYS A 182 12.72 7.66 5.81
CA LYS A 182 11.66 6.68 6.05
C LYS A 182 10.35 7.38 6.44
N PHE A 183 9.22 6.71 6.22
CA PHE A 183 7.90 7.17 6.63
C PHE A 183 7.07 5.98 7.15
N PRO A 184 6.11 6.21 8.06
CA PRO A 184 5.12 5.21 8.43
C PRO A 184 4.04 5.09 7.33
N TYR A 185 3.69 3.86 7.02
CA TYR A 185 2.55 3.44 6.23
C TYR A 185 1.54 2.79 7.16
N LEU A 186 0.41 3.43 7.39
CA LEU A 186 -0.70 2.89 8.17
C LEU A 186 -1.66 2.18 7.21
N LEU A 187 -1.87 0.87 7.41
CA LEU A 187 -2.92 0.12 6.72
C LEU A 187 -4.09 -0.12 7.66
N VAL A 188 -5.27 0.35 7.27
CA VAL A 188 -6.54 0.04 7.95
C VAL A 188 -7.48 -0.68 7.00
N LYS A 189 -8.54 -1.27 7.54
CA LYS A 189 -9.68 -1.77 6.76
C LYS A 189 -10.79 -0.73 6.83
N ALA A 190 -11.54 -0.57 5.74
CA ALA A 190 -12.81 0.12 5.78
C ALA A 190 -13.73 -0.51 6.84
N GLN A 191 -14.52 0.34 7.50
CA GLN A 191 -15.49 -0.08 8.51
C GLN A 191 -16.80 -0.49 7.86
#